data_AF-A0A8T5TQG3-F1
#
_entry.id   AF-A0A8T5TQG3-F1
#
_cell.length_a   1.000
_cell.length_b   1.000
_cell.length_c   1.000
_cell.angle_alpha   90.00
_cell.angle_beta   90.00
_cell.angle_gamma   90.00
#
_symmetry.space_group_name_H-M   'P 1'
#
loop_
_entity.id
_entity.type
_entity.pdbx_description
1 polymer ?
#
loop_
_entity_poly.entity_id
_entity_poly.type
_entity_poly.pdbx_seq_one_letter_code
_entity_poly.pdbx_strand_id
1 'polypeptide(L)'
;MIKDELTSQIIDKEAYKTELAKNYTTFLAQYPEIFSDLIFGSNFDFALYDSIETYDKESPMDIFNVLRNENGIEIKPGRAINSDLELALSVIAVKKLIQSKTKIEYAQLLGTFYDDPDEEIGWIDFVLHKRTQTIIDMGYGKFAQTAGILK
;
A
#
# COMPACT_ATOMS: atom_id res chain seq x y z
N MET A 1 29.51 -8.13 0.56
CA MET A 1 28.11 -8.60 0.51
C MET A 1 27.37 -7.67 -0.41
N ILE A 2 26.97 -8.13 -1.59
CA ILE A 2 26.03 -7.41 -2.42
C ILE A 2 24.72 -7.50 -1.65
N LYS A 3 24.21 -6.38 -1.13
CA LYS A 3 22.81 -6.32 -0.71
C LYS A 3 22.04 -6.55 -1.99
N ASP A 4 21.37 -7.69 -2.13
CA ASP A 4 20.44 -7.87 -3.25
C ASP A 4 19.47 -6.70 -3.22
N GLU A 5 19.54 -5.85 -4.24
CA GLU A 5 18.65 -4.71 -4.37
C GLU A 5 17.24 -5.26 -4.60
N LEU A 6 16.31 -4.89 -3.72
CA LEU A 6 14.91 -5.25 -3.87
C LEU A 6 14.41 -4.64 -5.17
N THR A 7 13.87 -5.45 -6.08
CA THR A 7 13.31 -4.98 -7.35
C THR A 7 11.79 -5.08 -7.34
N SER A 8 11.12 -4.27 -8.15
CA SER A 8 9.68 -4.29 -8.35
C SER A 8 9.32 -4.51 -9.81
N GLN A 9 8.24 -5.25 -10.05
CA GLN A 9 7.63 -5.40 -11.37
C GLN A 9 6.12 -5.15 -11.30
N ILE A 10 5.57 -4.55 -12.35
CA ILE A 10 4.12 -4.35 -12.51
C ILE A 10 3.63 -5.32 -13.57
N ILE A 11 2.63 -6.11 -13.23
CA ILE A 11 1.97 -7.04 -14.15
C ILE A 11 0.76 -6.36 -14.77
N ASP A 12 0.58 -6.53 -16.09
CA ASP A 12 -0.61 -6.11 -16.84
C ASP A 12 -1.07 -4.66 -16.59
N LYS A 13 -0.26 -3.69 -17.04
CA LYS A 13 -0.50 -2.25 -16.84
C LYS A 13 -1.80 -1.71 -17.47
N GLU A 14 -2.45 -2.47 -18.35
CA GLU A 14 -3.66 -2.03 -19.05
C GLU A 14 -4.94 -2.53 -18.37
N ALA A 15 -4.84 -3.40 -17.36
CA ALA A 15 -5.99 -3.91 -16.62
C ALA A 15 -6.43 -3.03 -15.44
N TYR A 16 -5.74 -1.92 -15.17
CA TYR A 16 -6.18 -0.92 -14.17
C TYR A 16 -7.43 -0.19 -14.66
N LYS A 17 -8.40 0.04 -13.76
CA LYS A 17 -9.64 0.75 -14.08
C LYS A 17 -9.44 2.27 -14.11
N THR A 18 -8.43 2.76 -13.40
CA THR A 18 -8.16 4.19 -13.23
C THR A 18 -6.69 4.53 -13.52
N GLU A 19 -6.48 5.70 -14.13
CA GLU A 19 -5.12 6.26 -14.30
C GLU A 19 -4.43 6.51 -12.95
N LEU A 20 -5.19 6.80 -11.90
CA LEU A 20 -4.63 7.03 -10.56
C LEU A 20 -3.98 5.75 -10.02
N ALA A 21 -4.63 4.59 -10.13
CA ALA A 21 -4.04 3.32 -9.72
C ALA A 21 -2.82 2.95 -10.58
N LYS A 22 -2.87 3.19 -11.89
CA LYS A 22 -1.72 3.00 -12.79
C LYS A 22 -0.52 3.87 -12.40
N ASN A 23 -0.76 5.14 -12.08
CA ASN A 23 0.28 6.07 -11.63
C ASN A 23 0.82 5.69 -10.25
N TYR A 24 -0.06 5.29 -9.33
CA TYR A 24 0.35 4.91 -7.99
C TYR A 24 1.19 3.63 -7.99
N THR A 25 0.79 2.61 -8.73
CA THR A 25 1.59 1.38 -8.87
C THR A 25 2.92 1.64 -9.58
N THR A 26 2.94 2.55 -10.57
CA THR A 26 4.19 3.01 -11.20
C THR A 26 5.12 3.69 -10.21
N PHE A 27 4.59 4.56 -9.36
CA PHE A 27 5.34 5.19 -8.28
C PHE A 27 5.90 4.13 -7.31
N LEU A 28 5.05 3.24 -6.77
CA LEU A 28 5.48 2.20 -5.83
C LEU A 28 6.56 1.26 -6.42
N ALA A 29 6.49 0.98 -7.72
CA ALA A 29 7.51 0.19 -8.40
C ALA A 29 8.88 0.88 -8.51
N GLN A 30 8.93 2.22 -8.47
CA GLN A 30 10.18 2.99 -8.45
C GLN A 30 10.84 3.00 -7.05
N TYR A 31 10.07 2.72 -6.00
CA TYR A 31 10.51 2.74 -4.61
C TYR A 31 10.29 1.37 -3.91
N PRO A 32 10.89 0.27 -4.41
CA PRO A 32 10.75 -1.07 -3.84
C PRO A 32 11.07 -1.11 -2.34
N GLU A 33 11.98 -0.26 -1.86
CA GLU A 33 12.37 -0.19 -0.46
C GLU A 33 11.22 0.14 0.50
N ILE A 34 10.09 0.69 0.03
CA ILE A 34 8.86 0.84 0.82
C ILE A 34 8.44 -0.50 1.43
N PHE A 35 8.67 -1.59 0.70
CA PHE A 35 8.31 -2.95 1.08
C PHE A 35 9.46 -3.76 1.68
N SER A 36 10.61 -3.13 1.96
CA SER A 36 11.83 -3.83 2.41
C SER A 36 11.70 -4.56 3.73
N ASP A 37 10.70 -4.21 4.54
CA ASP A 37 10.47 -4.85 5.83
C ASP A 37 9.55 -6.07 5.74
N LEU A 38 8.89 -6.31 4.59
CA LEU A 38 7.97 -7.43 4.39
C LEU A 38 8.70 -8.77 4.25
N ILE A 39 8.14 -9.82 4.86
CA ILE A 39 8.62 -11.18 4.68
C ILE A 39 8.12 -11.79 3.37
N PHE A 40 8.82 -12.82 2.88
CA PHE A 40 8.37 -13.61 1.74
C PHE A 40 6.95 -14.19 1.96
N GLY A 41 6.11 -14.11 0.93
CA GLY A 41 4.72 -14.56 0.95
C GLY A 41 3.71 -13.51 1.43
N SER A 42 4.18 -12.34 1.88
CA SER A 42 3.30 -11.22 2.21
C SER A 42 2.52 -10.76 0.96
N ASN A 43 1.22 -10.66 1.07
CA ASN A 43 0.30 -10.39 -0.03
C ASN A 43 -0.85 -9.52 0.46
N PHE A 44 -0.96 -8.29 -0.01
CA PHE A 44 -1.93 -7.33 0.53
C PHE A 44 -2.49 -6.41 -0.54
N ASP A 45 -3.69 -5.91 -0.28
CA ASP A 45 -4.45 -5.07 -1.20
C ASP A 45 -4.24 -3.58 -0.91
N PHE A 46 -4.29 -2.78 -1.96
CA PHE A 46 -4.50 -1.34 -1.94
C PHE A 46 -5.84 -1.05 -2.61
N ALA A 47 -6.77 -0.46 -1.87
CA ALA A 47 -8.10 -0.11 -2.37
C ALA A 47 -8.27 1.42 -2.39
N LEU A 48 -8.67 1.97 -3.54
CA LEU A 48 -8.75 3.41 -3.75
C LEU A 48 -10.21 3.86 -3.72
N TYR A 49 -10.52 4.80 -2.83
CA TYR A 49 -11.87 5.31 -2.60
C TYR A 49 -11.96 6.79 -2.92
N ASP A 50 -13.05 7.21 -3.54
CA ASP A 50 -13.32 8.63 -3.82
C ASP A 50 -13.83 9.40 -2.59
N SER A 51 -14.41 8.70 -1.61
CA SER A 51 -15.13 9.27 -0.48
C SER A 51 -15.24 8.24 0.66
N ILE A 52 -15.60 8.71 1.87
CA ILE A 52 -15.95 7.81 2.98
C ILE A 52 -17.22 7.00 2.66
N GLU A 53 -18.17 7.57 1.90
CA GLU A 53 -19.39 6.87 1.52
C GLU A 53 -19.10 5.61 0.67
N THR A 54 -18.16 5.69 -0.28
CA THR A 54 -17.79 4.50 -1.07
C THR A 54 -16.95 3.51 -0.29
N TYR A 55 -16.22 3.98 0.72
CA TYR A 55 -15.52 3.14 1.70
C TYR A 55 -16.51 2.31 2.52
N ASP A 56 -17.49 2.95 3.15
CA ASP A 56 -18.52 2.27 3.96
C ASP A 56 -19.35 1.25 3.15
N LYS A 57 -19.45 1.46 1.83
CA LYS A 57 -20.14 0.55 0.89
C LYS A 57 -19.23 -0.52 0.28
N GLU A 58 -17.95 -0.56 0.67
CA GLU A 58 -16.94 -1.47 0.14
C GLU A 58 -16.85 -1.42 -1.41
N SER A 59 -17.02 -0.23 -1.99
CA SER A 59 -17.07 -0.01 -3.45
C SER A 59 -15.89 0.84 -3.93
N PRO A 60 -14.65 0.33 -3.88
CA PRO A 60 -13.48 1.07 -4.35
C PRO A 60 -13.53 1.32 -5.86
N MET A 61 -12.99 2.46 -6.27
CA MET A 61 -12.83 2.82 -7.68
C MET A 61 -11.89 1.84 -8.39
N ASP A 62 -10.83 1.45 -7.70
CA ASP A 62 -9.82 0.55 -8.22
C ASP A 62 -9.12 -0.18 -7.08
N ILE A 63 -8.57 -1.35 -7.39
CA ILE A 63 -7.85 -2.18 -6.43
C ILE A 63 -6.65 -2.79 -7.12
N PHE A 64 -5.55 -2.88 -6.40
CA PHE A 64 -4.38 -3.65 -6.81
C PHE A 64 -3.77 -4.34 -5.60
N ASN A 65 -2.94 -5.35 -5.83
CA ASN A 65 -2.23 -6.06 -4.77
C ASN A 65 -0.73 -5.99 -4.95
N VAL A 66 -0.03 -6.16 -3.83
CA VAL A 66 1.42 -6.25 -3.75
C VAL A 66 1.79 -7.59 -3.10
N LEU A 67 2.58 -8.37 -3.83
CA LEU A 67 3.12 -9.66 -3.38
C LEU A 67 4.64 -9.57 -3.21
N ARG A 68 5.13 -9.94 -2.03
CA ARG A 68 6.55 -10.19 -1.78
C ARG A 68 6.88 -11.64 -2.18
N ASN A 69 7.48 -11.83 -3.33
CA ASN A 69 7.90 -13.16 -3.83
C ASN A 69 9.44 -13.35 -3.72
N GLU A 70 9.95 -14.48 -4.21
CA GLU A 70 11.39 -14.83 -4.14
C GLU A 70 12.25 -13.86 -4.97
N ASN A 71 11.67 -13.27 -6.01
CA ASN A 71 12.35 -12.43 -6.98
C ASN A 71 12.30 -10.93 -6.64
N GLY A 72 11.43 -10.51 -5.71
CA GLY A 72 11.20 -9.10 -5.48
C GLY A 72 9.81 -8.77 -4.99
N ILE A 73 9.31 -7.64 -5.46
CA ILE A 73 7.96 -7.13 -5.28
C ILE A 73 7.22 -7.25 -6.61
N GLU A 74 6.04 -7.83 -6.56
CA GLU A 74 5.16 -7.95 -7.72
C GLU A 74 3.86 -7.19 -7.44
N ILE A 75 3.54 -6.24 -8.32
CA ILE A 75 2.36 -5.38 -8.20
C ILE A 75 1.38 -5.75 -9.31
N LYS A 76 0.12 -6.04 -8.96
CA LYS A 76 -0.89 -6.55 -9.91
C LYS A 76 -2.21 -5.80 -9.76
N PRO A 77 -2.90 -5.47 -10.87
CA PRO A 77 -4.30 -5.08 -10.84
C PRO A 77 -5.18 -6.15 -10.17
N GLY A 78 -6.23 -5.71 -9.51
CA GLY A 78 -7.19 -6.58 -8.83
C GLY A 78 -6.79 -7.00 -7.42
N ARG A 79 -7.65 -7.80 -6.79
CA ARG A 79 -7.46 -8.29 -5.41
C ARG A 79 -6.49 -9.45 -5.35
N ALA A 80 -5.73 -9.50 -4.25
CA ALA A 80 -4.94 -10.65 -3.84
C ALA A 80 -5.81 -11.87 -3.56
N ILE A 81 -5.30 -13.05 -3.92
CA ILE A 81 -5.84 -14.32 -3.40
C ILE A 81 -5.35 -14.45 -1.96
N ASN A 82 -6.27 -14.48 -0.99
CA ASN A 82 -5.98 -14.53 0.46
C ASN A 82 -5.09 -13.37 0.95
N SER A 83 -5.56 -12.16 0.68
CA SER A 83 -4.96 -10.92 1.18
C SER A 83 -4.74 -10.95 2.71
N ASP A 84 -3.58 -10.51 3.17
CA ASP A 84 -3.21 -10.38 4.59
C ASP A 84 -3.95 -9.21 5.24
N LEU A 85 -4.01 -8.10 4.51
CA LEU A 85 -4.68 -6.86 4.86
C LEU A 85 -5.04 -6.08 3.59
N GLU A 86 -5.97 -5.16 3.72
CA GLU A 86 -6.20 -4.11 2.75
C GLU A 86 -5.80 -2.77 3.36
N LEU A 87 -5.03 -1.98 2.61
CA LEU A 87 -4.85 -0.56 2.85
C LEU A 87 -5.88 0.20 2.02
N ALA A 88 -6.91 0.73 2.66
CA ALA A 88 -7.90 1.60 2.05
C ALA A 88 -7.36 3.03 2.03
N LEU A 89 -7.37 3.69 0.86
CA LEU A 89 -6.87 5.06 0.72
C LEU A 89 -7.87 5.93 -0.01
N SER A 90 -8.05 7.14 0.51
CA SER A 90 -8.68 8.21 -0.26
C SER A 90 -7.86 8.58 -1.50
N VAL A 91 -8.55 8.94 -2.58
CA VAL A 91 -7.93 9.50 -3.80
C VAL A 91 -7.03 10.71 -3.48
N ILE A 92 -7.41 11.53 -2.49
CA ILE A 92 -6.63 12.70 -2.09
C ILE A 92 -5.30 12.27 -1.43
N ALA A 93 -5.34 11.30 -0.52
CA ALA A 93 -4.12 10.74 0.08
C ALA A 93 -3.18 10.19 -1.00
N VAL A 94 -3.70 9.38 -1.93
CA VAL A 94 -2.87 8.82 -3.03
C VAL A 94 -2.22 9.91 -3.87
N LYS A 95 -2.96 10.95 -4.26
CA LYS A 95 -2.41 12.07 -5.05
C LYS A 95 -1.25 12.79 -4.35
N LYS A 96 -1.23 12.79 -3.01
CA LYS A 96 -0.15 13.37 -2.21
C LYS A 96 1.00 12.37 -2.00
N LEU A 97 0.70 11.10 -1.73
CA LEU A 97 1.69 10.03 -1.55
C LEU A 97 2.60 9.85 -2.77
N ILE A 98 2.06 9.91 -3.98
CA ILE A 98 2.84 9.77 -5.22
C ILE A 98 3.82 10.93 -5.47
N GLN A 99 3.77 12.00 -4.68
CA GLN A 99 4.68 13.14 -4.77
C GLN A 99 5.90 12.99 -3.85
N SER A 100 5.89 12.01 -2.94
CA SER A 100 7.02 11.73 -2.06
C SER A 100 8.25 11.32 -2.85
N LYS A 101 9.44 11.64 -2.34
CA LYS A 101 10.72 11.36 -3.02
C LYS A 101 11.53 10.26 -2.35
N THR A 102 11.12 9.85 -1.15
CA THR A 102 11.84 8.86 -0.34
C THR A 102 10.86 7.96 0.42
N LYS A 103 11.31 6.75 0.80
CA LYS A 103 10.58 5.85 1.72
C LYS A 103 10.12 6.54 3.00
N ILE A 104 10.99 7.36 3.60
CA ILE A 104 10.73 8.00 4.89
C ILE A 104 9.62 9.04 4.73
N GLU A 105 9.71 9.88 3.71
CA GLU A 105 8.68 10.88 3.41
C GLU A 105 7.33 10.22 3.12
N TYR A 106 7.33 9.16 2.31
CA TYR A 106 6.13 8.37 2.02
C TYR A 106 5.52 7.78 3.30
N ALA A 107 6.34 7.15 4.15
CA ALA A 107 5.88 6.51 5.39
C ALA A 107 5.34 7.54 6.39
N GLN A 108 6.02 8.69 6.55
CA GLN A 108 5.56 9.77 7.41
C GLN A 108 4.23 10.35 6.95
N LEU A 109 4.10 10.62 5.64
CA LEU A 109 2.87 11.15 5.06
C LEU A 109 1.70 10.15 5.18
N LEU A 110 1.98 8.87 4.94
CA LEU A 110 1.02 7.78 5.16
C LEU A 110 0.57 7.73 6.62
N GLY A 111 1.51 7.87 7.56
CA GLY A 111 1.23 7.97 8.99
C GLY A 111 0.30 9.12 9.35
N THR A 112 0.56 10.32 8.82
CA THR A 112 -0.30 11.49 9.03
C THR A 112 -1.74 11.23 8.60
N PHE A 113 -1.96 10.58 7.45
CA PHE A 113 -3.31 10.26 6.98
C PHE A 113 -4.04 9.20 7.83
N TYR A 114 -3.30 8.41 8.61
CA TYR A 114 -3.88 7.48 9.56
C TYR A 114 -4.19 8.15 10.90
N ASP A 115 -3.25 8.95 11.41
CA ASP A 115 -3.36 9.58 12.72
C ASP A 115 -4.40 10.72 12.76
N ASP A 116 -4.57 11.44 11.64
CA ASP A 116 -5.51 12.57 11.50
C ASP A 116 -6.28 12.48 10.18
N PRO A 117 -7.22 11.53 10.05
CA PRO A 117 -7.96 11.30 8.81
C PRO A 117 -8.96 12.42 8.53
N ASP A 118 -8.92 12.98 7.32
CA ASP A 118 -9.79 14.08 6.91
C ASP A 118 -10.20 13.95 5.43
N GLU A 119 -11.46 14.30 5.10
CA GLU A 119 -11.98 14.15 3.74
C GLU A 119 -11.36 15.11 2.72
N GLU A 120 -10.91 16.29 3.13
CA GLU A 120 -10.31 17.30 2.27
C GLU A 120 -8.79 17.14 2.16
N ILE A 121 -8.16 16.64 3.23
CA ILE A 121 -6.71 16.49 3.33
C ILE A 121 -6.26 15.09 2.88
N GLY A 122 -7.08 14.08 3.12
CA GLY A 122 -6.83 12.67 2.83
C GLY A 122 -6.85 11.81 4.09
N TRP A 123 -7.30 10.58 3.92
CA TRP A 123 -7.34 9.55 4.95
C TRP A 123 -6.84 8.21 4.40
N ILE A 124 -6.42 7.34 5.32
CA ILE A 124 -6.19 5.91 5.08
C ILE A 124 -6.80 5.07 6.21
N ASP A 125 -7.13 3.81 5.90
CA ASP A 125 -7.54 2.82 6.91
C ASP A 125 -6.93 1.43 6.60
N PHE A 126 -6.82 0.59 7.63
CA PHE A 126 -6.31 -0.77 7.53
C PHE A 126 -7.40 -1.78 7.85
N VAL A 127 -7.79 -2.56 6.84
CA VAL A 127 -8.69 -3.71 7.04
C VAL A 127 -7.84 -4.97 7.19
N LEU A 128 -7.79 -5.53 8.40
CA LEU A 128 -6.99 -6.71 8.69
C LEU A 128 -7.76 -7.99 8.38
N HIS A 129 -7.19 -8.88 7.55
CA HIS A 129 -7.74 -10.20 7.27
C HIS A 129 -7.04 -11.32 8.05
N LYS A 130 -5.92 -10.98 8.71
CA LYS A 130 -5.21 -11.84 9.66
C LYS A 130 -5.14 -11.17 11.03
N ARG A 131 -4.83 -11.98 12.04
CA ARG A 131 -4.60 -11.49 13.41
C ARG A 131 -3.46 -10.47 13.43
N THR A 132 -3.62 -9.40 14.20
CA THR A 132 -2.64 -8.30 14.30
C THR A 132 -1.22 -8.77 14.60
N GLN A 133 -1.04 -9.73 15.52
CA GLN A 133 0.29 -10.29 15.81
C GLN A 133 0.92 -10.93 14.57
N THR A 134 0.13 -11.69 13.80
CA THR A 134 0.60 -12.30 12.55
C THR A 134 1.02 -11.22 11.54
N ILE A 135 0.26 -10.14 11.42
CA ILE A 135 0.60 -9.01 10.55
C ILE A 135 1.92 -8.34 11.00
N ILE A 136 2.11 -8.13 12.30
CA ILE A 136 3.37 -7.58 12.84
C ILE A 136 4.55 -8.49 12.49
N ASP A 137 4.41 -9.80 12.71
CA ASP A 137 5.45 -10.80 12.45
C ASP A 137 5.78 -10.93 10.95
N MET A 138 4.85 -10.55 10.07
CA MET A 138 5.03 -10.50 8.61
C MET A 138 5.78 -9.26 8.13
N GLY A 139 6.18 -8.37 9.03
CA GLY A 139 7.02 -7.21 8.74
C GLY A 139 6.25 -5.90 8.53
N TYR A 140 4.91 -5.96 8.41
CA TYR A 140 4.06 -4.78 8.37
C TYR A 140 4.21 -3.91 9.62
N GLY A 141 4.49 -4.53 10.78
CA GLY A 141 4.68 -3.81 12.04
C GLY A 141 5.83 -2.82 12.02
N LYS A 142 6.95 -3.15 11.37
CA LYS A 142 8.12 -2.25 11.28
C LYS A 142 7.87 -1.07 10.34
N PHE A 143 7.11 -1.31 9.27
CA PHE A 143 6.62 -0.22 8.42
C PHE A 143 5.67 0.70 9.20
N ALA A 144 4.71 0.13 9.92
CA ALA A 144 3.78 0.89 10.77
C ALA A 144 4.49 1.70 11.87
N GLN A 145 5.55 1.16 12.48
CA GLN A 145 6.39 1.91 13.42
C GLN A 145 7.11 3.09 12.74
N THR A 146 7.65 2.87 11.53
CA THR A 146 8.30 3.95 10.76
C THR A 146 7.31 5.05 10.39
N ALA A 147 6.06 4.67 10.12
CA ALA A 147 4.96 5.59 9.86
C ALA A 147 4.40 6.25 11.13
N GLY A 148 4.84 5.88 12.34
CA GLY A 148 4.32 6.44 13.59
C GLY A 148 2.98 5.84 14.06
N ILE A 149 2.41 4.90 13.29
CA ILE A 149 1.12 4.25 13.54
C ILE A 149 1.21 3.30 14.76
N LEU A 150 2.31 2.56 14.88
CA LEU A 150 2.56 1.62 15.96
C LEU A 150 3.68 2.16 16.86
N LYS A 151 3.42 2.28 18.17
CA LYS A 151 4.35 2.82 19.17
C LYS A 151 5.04 1.73 19.97
#